data_AF-A0A935Q0V1-F1
#
_entry.id   AF-A0A935Q0V1-F1
#
_cell.length_a   1.000
_cell.length_b   1.000
_cell.length_c   1.000
_cell.angle_alpha   90.00
_cell.angle_beta   90.00
_cell.angle_gamma   90.00
#
_symmetry.space_group_name_H-M   'P 1'
#
loop_
_entity.id
_entity.type
_entity.pdbx_description
1 polymer ?
#
loop_
_entity_poly.entity_id
_entity_poly.type
_entity_poly.pdbx_seq_one_letter_code
_entity_poly.pdbx_strand_id
1 'polypeptide(L)' 'MTTLQQKRLAKLEESQRRRDVCWDLDRLFAQAGTSRAAILAEHGTLWAFRDWLDAQAEEVGQTGRTSNDHGT' A
#
# COMPACT_ATOMS: atom_id res chain seq x y z
N MET A 1 -7.29 -2.35 39.55
CA MET A 1 -7.52 -1.11 38.76
C MET A 1 -6.49 -0.98 37.60
N THR A 2 -6.18 -2.05 36.86
CA THR A 2 -5.14 -2.05 35.80
C THR A 2 -5.69 -2.27 34.40
N THR A 3 -6.88 -2.88 34.29
CA THR A 3 -7.51 -3.25 33.02
C THR A 3 -7.93 -2.07 32.15
N LEU A 4 -8.32 -0.94 32.75
CA LEU A 4 -8.71 0.26 32.00
C LEU A 4 -7.50 0.98 31.39
N GLN A 5 -6.38 1.00 32.11
CA GLN A 5 -5.12 1.59 31.64
C GLN A 5 -4.52 0.75 30.51
N GLN A 6 -4.53 -0.59 30.63
CA GLN A 6 -4.11 -1.49 29.56
C GLN A 6 -4.96 -1.35 28.29
N LYS A 7 -6.29 -1.23 28.43
CA LYS A 7 -7.19 -0.99 27.28
C LYS A 7 -6.92 0.35 26.58
N ARG A 8 -6.59 1.40 27.34
CA ARG A 8 -6.25 2.71 26.79
C ARG A 8 -4.89 2.70 26.10
N LEU A 9 -3.91 2.01 26.69
CA LEU A 9 -2.58 1.84 26.10
C LEU A 9 -2.66 1.08 24.77
N ALA A 10 -3.37 -0.05 24.73
CA ALA A 10 -3.55 -0.83 23.50
C ALA A 10 -4.20 -0.01 22.37
N LYS A 11 -5.21 0.83 22.69
CA LYS A 11 -5.82 1.74 21.70
C LYS A 11 -4.84 2.82 21.22
N LEU A 12 -4.00 3.33 22.11
CA LEU A 12 -2.97 4.31 21.77
C LEU A 12 -1.93 3.70 20.84
N GLU A 13 -1.43 2.50 21.18
CA GLU A 13 -0.47 1.76 20.37
C GLU A 13 -1.04 1.41 18.99
N GLU A 14 -2.31 1.01 18.91
CA GLU A 14 -2.97 0.78 17.62
C GLU A 14 -3.08 2.08 16.80
N SER A 15 -3.44 3.19 17.44
CA SER A 15 -3.57 4.48 16.77
C SER A 15 -2.21 5.00 16.29
N GLN A 16 -1.17 4.83 17.11
CA GLN A 16 0.20 5.20 16.78
C GLN A 16 0.72 4.35 15.62
N ARG A 17 0.58 3.02 15.69
CA ARG A 17 0.94 2.11 14.60
C ARG A 17 0.24 2.48 13.29
N ARG A 18 -1.05 2.81 13.34
CA ARG A 18 -1.80 3.28 12.15
C ARG A 18 -1.25 4.59 11.60
N ARG A 19 -0.83 5.50 12.48
CA ARG A 19 -0.24 6.80 12.10
C ARG A 19 1.14 6.63 11.48
N ASP A 20 2.00 5.80 12.06
CA ASP A 20 3.32 5.49 11.50
C ASP A 20 3.21 4.89 10.10
N VAL A 21 2.33 3.89 9.92
CA VAL A 21 2.06 3.30 8.60
C VAL A 21 1.54 4.34 7.60
N CYS A 22 0.64 5.24 8.03
CA CYS A 22 0.14 6.29 7.15
C CYS A 22 1.26 7.26 6.73
N TRP A 23 2.17 7.58 7.66
CA TRP A 23 3.28 8.48 7.40
C TRP A 23 4.32 7.88 6.45
N ASP A 24 4.66 6.60 6.61
CA ASP A 24 5.52 5.88 5.67
C ASP A 24 4.91 5.84 4.26
N LEU A 25 3.59 5.60 4.15
CA LEU A 25 2.89 5.62 2.86
C LEU A 25 2.92 7.01 2.22
N ASP A 26 2.63 8.07 2.98
CA ASP A 26 2.73 9.45 2.48
C ASP A 26 4.16 9.79 2.02
N ARG A 27 5.19 9.28 2.72
CA ARG A 27 6.59 9.45 2.33
C ARG A 27 6.93 8.72 1.03
N LEU A 28 6.47 7.48 0.88
CA LEU A 28 6.62 6.69 -0.35
C LEU A 28 5.94 7.38 -1.54
N PHE A 29 4.74 7.91 -1.35
CA PHE A 29 4.04 8.66 -2.38
C PHE A 29 4.79 9.93 -2.77
N ALA A 30 5.26 10.70 -1.79
CA ALA A 30 6.06 11.90 -2.05
C ALA A 30 7.35 11.57 -2.84
N GLN A 31 8.00 10.43 -2.55
CA GLN A 31 9.17 9.97 -3.29
C GLN A 31 8.85 9.57 -4.73
N ALA A 32 7.66 9.01 -4.98
CA ALA A 32 7.15 8.73 -6.31
C ALA A 32 6.61 9.98 -7.04
N GLY A 33 6.70 11.17 -6.43
CA GLY A 33 6.19 12.42 -6.99
C GLY A 33 4.67 12.55 -6.97
N THR A 34 3.98 11.69 -6.20
CA THR A 34 2.52 11.73 -6.03
C THR A 34 2.17 12.06 -4.58
N SER A 35 0.88 12.19 -4.29
CA SER A 35 0.39 12.39 -2.92
C SER A 35 -0.75 11.42 -2.65
N ARG A 36 -0.95 11.06 -1.38
CA ARG A 36 -2.08 10.24 -0.96
C ARG A 36 -3.41 10.81 -1.45
N ALA A 37 -3.55 12.14 -1.46
CA ALA A 37 -4.76 12.81 -1.95
C ALA A 37 -4.95 12.62 -3.47
N ALA A 38 -3.88 12.68 -4.26
CA ALA A 38 -3.95 12.42 -5.69
C ALA A 38 -4.36 10.97 -5.98
N ILE A 39 -3.73 10.00 -5.31
CA ILE A 39 -4.08 8.58 -5.45
C ILE A 39 -5.53 8.32 -5.04
N LEU A 40 -6.01 8.95 -3.95
CA LEU A 40 -7.40 8.84 -3.54
C LEU A 40 -8.37 9.54 -4.51
N ALA A 41 -7.95 10.60 -5.18
CA ALA A 41 -8.76 11.24 -6.22
C ALA A 41 -8.88 10.34 -7.47
N GLU A 42 -7.84 9.57 -7.80
CA GLU A 42 -7.81 8.67 -8.96
C GLU A 42 -8.49 7.32 -8.68
N HIS A 43 -8.21 6.69 -7.53
CA HIS A 43 -8.67 5.33 -7.20
C HIS A 43 -9.79 5.30 -6.16
N GLY A 44 -10.12 6.42 -5.52
CA GLY A 44 -11.15 6.53 -4.47
C GLY A 44 -10.72 5.95 -3.12
N THR A 45 -10.03 4.82 -3.10
CA THR A 45 -9.58 4.14 -1.88
C THR A 45 -8.16 3.58 -2.01
N LEU A 46 -7.44 3.49 -0.89
CA LEU A 46 -6.13 2.83 -0.84
C LEU A 46 -6.20 1.34 -1.21
N TRP A 47 -7.37 0.71 -1.01
CA TRP A 47 -7.57 -0.69 -1.36
C TRP A 47 -7.63 -0.87 -2.88
N ALA A 48 -8.37 0.00 -3.58
CA ALA A 48 -8.40 0.02 -5.04
C ALA A 48 -7.03 0.36 -5.66
N PHE A 49 -6.27 1.25 -5.03
CA PHE A 49 -4.89 1.51 -5.46
C PHE A 49 -3.98 0.29 -5.28
N ARG A 50 -4.13 -0.47 -4.19
CA ARG A 50 -3.36 -1.70 -3.98
C ARG A 50 -3.75 -2.80 -4.98
N ASP A 51 -5.04 -2.98 -5.25
CA ASP A 51 -5.53 -3.92 -6.27
C ASP A 51 -4.95 -3.57 -7.66
N TRP A 52 -4.90 -2.27 -7.98
CA TRP A 52 -4.23 -1.79 -9.20
C TRP A 52 -2.72 -2.10 -9.21
N LEU A 53 -2.00 -1.90 -8.09
CA LEU A 53 -0.58 -2.28 -8.00
C LEU A 53 -0.36 -3.78 -8.19
N ASP A 54 -1.21 -4.62 -7.60
CA ASP A 54 -1.15 -6.08 -7.75
C ASP A 54 -1.42 -6.46 -9.22
N ALA A 55 -2.38 -5.81 -9.89
CA ALA A 55 -2.64 -6.00 -11.32
C ALA A 55 -1.45 -5.57 -12.20
N GLN A 56 -0.78 -4.46 -11.89
CA GLN A 56 0.43 -4.03 -12.61
C GLN A 56 1.61 -5.00 -12.39
N ALA A 57 1.75 -5.59 -11.19
CA ALA A 57 2.80 -6.56 -10.91
C ALA A 57 2.60 -7.86 -11.72
N GLU A 58 1.35 -8.30 -11.89
CA GLU A 58 0.99 -9.43 -12.75
C GLU A 58 1.26 -9.15 -14.23
N GLU A 59 0.94 -7.93 -14.71
CA GLU A 59 1.20 -7.49 -16.09
C GLU A 59 2.70 -7.45 -16.40
N VAL A 60 3.52 -6.88 -15.51
CA VAL A 60 4.98 -6.84 -15.65
C VAL A 60 5.58 -8.25 -15.55
N GLY A 61 4.97 -9.15 -14.78
CA GLY A 61 5.35 -10.58 -14.71
C GLY A 61 5.07 -11.37 -15.98
N GLN A 62 4.12 -10.94 -16.82
CA GLN A 62 3.80 -11.60 -18.10
C GLN A 62 4.69 -11.16 -19.27
N THR A 63 5.31 -9.98 -19.22
CA THR A 63 6.28 -9.55 -20.25
C THR A 63 7.60 -10.35 -20.25
N GLY A 64 7.84 -11.19 -19.24
CA GLY A 64 9.03 -12.04 -19.15
C GLY A 64 8.86 -13.48 -19.67
N ARG A 65 7.69 -13.86 -20.21
CA ARG A 65 7.38 -15.28 -20.53
C ARG A 65 7.00 -15.59 -21.98
N THR A 66 7.19 -14.67 -22.91
CA THR A 66 6.95 -14.93 -24.34
C THR A 66 8.18 -14.56 -25.16
N SER A 67 9.18 -15.44 -25.22
CA SER A 67 9.97 -15.70 -26.44
C SER A 67 11.11 -16.63 -26.07
N ASN A 68 10.85 -17.93 -25.99
CA ASN A 68 11.88 -18.92 -26.29
C ASN A 68 11.26 -20.28 -26.62
N ASP A 69 10.46 -20.33 -27.69
CA ASP A 69 10.27 -21.56 -28.47
C ASP A 69 9.66 -21.20 -29.83
N HIS A 70 10.43 -21.30 -30.93
CA HIS A 70 10.23 -22.35 -31.95
C HIS A 70 11.08 -22.09 -33.22
N GLY A 71 11.94 -23.05 -33.55
CA GLY A 71 12.18 -23.53 -34.92
C GLY A 71 13.05 -22.71 -35.88
N THR A 72 14.30 -23.14 -36.08
CA THR A 72 14.71 -23.91 -37.28
C THR A 72 16.06 -24.58 -37.06
#